data_AF-A0A962VFT5-F1
#
_entry.id   AF-A0A962VFT5-F1
#
_cell.length_a   1.000
_cell.length_b   1.000
_cell.length_c   1.000
_cell.angle_alpha   90.00
_cell.angle_beta   90.00
_cell.angle_gamma   90.00
#
_symmetry.space_group_name_H-M   'P 1'
#
loop_
_entity.id
_entity.type
_entity.pdbx_description
1 polymer ?
#
loop_
_entity_poly.entity_id
_entity_poly.type
_entity_poly.pdbx_seq_one_letter_code
_entity_poly.pdbx_strand_id
1 'polypeptide(L)'
;MLLAASSWALGNVALKSRSWSLSSLALTVWFFVVSSALCWPLVLIFEPPWEQSWPTAPVVWTMAYHVLGPMVICYTLWTIMVGRLPATVAAISALMAPVVGVLSAILLLGDPLTWQKVVSLSMILISIALTLRPKATPAK
;
A
#
# COMPACT_ATOMS: atom_id res chain seq x y z
N MET A 1 -10.69 11.87 2.86
CA MET A 1 -9.36 11.79 2.20
C MET A 1 -8.25 12.41 3.05
N LEU A 2 -8.37 13.64 3.58
CA LEU A 2 -7.32 14.26 4.40
C LEU A 2 -6.97 13.46 5.68
N LEU A 3 -7.96 13.06 6.48
CA LEU A 3 -7.71 12.25 7.68
C LEU A 3 -6.99 10.93 7.37
N ALA A 4 -7.35 10.27 6.27
CA ALA A 4 -6.69 9.05 5.82
C ALA A 4 -5.23 9.31 5.41
N ALA A 5 -4.97 10.39 4.66
CA ALA A 5 -3.62 10.79 4.28
C ALA A 5 -2.76 11.15 5.50
N SER A 6 -3.31 11.89 6.47
CA SER A 6 -2.63 12.24 7.72
C SER A 6 -2.34 11.00 8.57
N SER A 7 -3.30 10.08 8.69
CA SER A 7 -3.12 8.82 9.40
C SER A 7 -2.05 7.95 8.76
N TRP A 8 -2.04 7.86 7.43
CA TRP A 8 -1.01 7.14 6.66
C TRP A 8 0.39 7.74 6.86
N ALA A 9 0.50 9.06 6.76
CA ALA A 9 1.77 9.77 6.97
C ALA A 9 2.28 9.55 8.41
N LEU A 10 1.41 9.70 9.41
CA LEU A 10 1.75 9.48 10.81
C LEU A 10 2.20 8.03 11.07
N GLY A 11 1.48 7.04 10.51
CA GLY A 11 1.83 5.63 10.62
C GLY A 11 3.22 5.32 10.05
N ASN A 12 3.55 5.87 8.88
CA ASN A 12 4.87 5.69 8.26
C ASN A 12 6.01 6.37 9.04
N VAL A 13 5.74 7.57 9.58
CA VAL A 13 6.70 8.26 10.45
C VAL A 13 6.93 7.47 11.74
N ALA A 14 5.88 6.96 12.38
CA ALA A 14 5.97 6.15 13.60
C ALA A 14 6.70 4.82 13.34
N LEU A 15 6.42 4.17 12.21
CA LEU A 15 7.09 2.95 11.78
C LEU A 15 8.60 3.16 11.63
N LYS A 16 9.02 4.32 11.08
CA LYS A 16 10.42 4.65 10.83
C LYS A 16 11.15 5.21 12.06
N SER A 17 10.46 5.97 12.91
CA SER A 17 11.09 6.66 14.05
C SER A 17 11.42 5.74 15.22
N ARG A 18 10.81 4.55 15.28
CA ARG A 18 11.03 3.58 16.36
C ARG A 18 11.90 2.43 15.89
N SER A 19 12.86 2.02 16.73
CA SER A 19 13.51 0.72 16.60
C SER A 19 12.57 -0.37 17.12
N TRP A 20 12.05 -1.17 16.19
CA TRP A 20 11.20 -2.32 16.52
C TRP A 20 12.07 -3.54 16.79
N SER A 21 11.84 -4.23 17.90
CA SER A 21 12.47 -5.51 18.22
C SER A 21 11.85 -6.69 17.46
N LEU A 22 10.64 -6.49 16.93
CA LEU A 22 9.89 -7.47 16.16
C LEU A 22 10.39 -7.58 14.72
N SER A 23 10.29 -8.76 14.13
CA SER A 23 10.50 -8.94 12.69
C SER A 23 9.43 -8.19 11.89
N SER A 24 9.75 -7.78 10.66
CA SER A 24 8.83 -7.03 9.79
C SER A 24 7.50 -7.75 9.54
N LEU A 25 7.53 -9.09 9.43
CA LEU A 25 6.33 -9.91 9.30
C LEU A 25 5.48 -9.87 10.59
N ALA A 26 6.10 -10.06 11.75
CA ALA A 26 5.39 -10.01 13.03
C ALA A 26 4.76 -8.63 13.25
N LEU A 27 5.47 -7.54 12.92
CA LEU A 27 4.94 -6.19 13.01
C LEU A 27 3.72 -5.97 12.09
N THR A 28 3.80 -6.47 10.86
CA THR A 28 2.70 -6.41 9.88
C THR A 28 1.47 -7.17 10.38
N VAL A 29 1.66 -8.38 10.91
CA VAL A 29 0.58 -9.18 11.50
C VAL A 29 -0.09 -8.42 12.65
N TRP A 30 0.71 -7.84 13.55
CA TRP A 30 0.16 -7.07 14.67
C TRP A 30 -0.62 -5.84 14.23
N PHE A 31 -0.19 -5.13 13.19
CA PHE A 31 -0.97 -4.02 12.63
C PHE A 31 -2.36 -4.48 12.18
N PHE A 32 -2.44 -5.55 11.37
CA PHE A 32 -3.74 -6.02 10.88
C PHE A 32 -4.61 -6.61 11.99
N VAL A 33 -4.04 -7.32 12.98
CA VAL A 33 -4.79 -7.83 14.13
C VAL A 33 -5.40 -6.68 14.94
N VAL A 34 -4.61 -5.66 15.28
CA VAL A 34 -5.10 -4.51 16.04
C VAL A 34 -6.12 -3.72 15.22
N SER A 35 -5.85 -3.45 13.94
CA SER A 35 -6.81 -2.78 13.05
C SER A 35 -8.12 -3.55 12.92
N SER A 36 -8.07 -4.88 12.74
CA SER A 36 -9.25 -5.73 12.67
C SER A 36 -10.05 -5.70 13.96
N ALA A 37 -9.39 -5.79 15.12
CA ALA A 37 -10.04 -5.71 16.41
C ALA A 37 -10.72 -4.35 16.62
N LEU A 38 -10.05 -3.26 16.22
CA LEU A 38 -10.58 -1.91 16.35
C LEU A 38 -11.75 -1.63 15.38
N CYS A 39 -11.80 -2.32 14.24
CA CYS A 39 -12.90 -2.23 13.29
C CYS A 39 -14.14 -3.04 13.72
N TRP A 40 -13.99 -4.05 14.59
CA TRP A 40 -15.09 -4.95 14.94
C TRP A 40 -16.34 -4.26 15.51
N PRO A 41 -16.24 -3.25 16.40
CA PRO A 41 -17.43 -2.52 16.88
C PRO A 41 -18.21 -1.84 15.76
N LEU A 42 -17.53 -1.32 14.73
CA LEU A 42 -18.18 -0.72 13.57
C LEU A 42 -18.93 -1.78 12.76
N VAL A 43 -18.33 -2.96 12.57
CA VAL A 43 -18.99 -4.10 11.90
C VAL A 43 -20.27 -4.49 12.64
N LEU A 44 -20.23 -4.60 13.98
CA LEU A 44 -21.42 -4.97 14.76
C LEU A 44 -22.56 -3.95 14.70
N ILE A 45 -22.26 -2.67 14.43
CA ILE A 45 -23.26 -1.59 14.33
C ILE A 45 -23.85 -1.49 12.92
N PHE A 46 -23.01 -1.58 11.89
CA PHE A 46 -23.40 -1.29 10.50
C PHE A 46 -23.64 -2.53 9.65
N GLU A 47 -22.92 -3.63 9.91
CA GLU A 47 -22.99 -4.88 9.14
C GLU A 47 -22.99 -6.09 10.10
N PRO A 48 -24.03 -6.23 10.94
CA PRO A 48 -24.05 -7.26 11.96
C PRO A 48 -24.00 -8.68 11.34
N PRO A 49 -23.17 -9.59 11.88
CA PRO A 49 -22.94 -10.89 11.26
C PRO A 49 -24.16 -11.82 11.27
N TRP A 50 -25.13 -11.60 12.16
CA TRP A 50 -26.37 -12.40 12.21
C TRP A 50 -27.38 -12.04 11.11
N GLU A 51 -27.20 -10.91 10.41
CA GLU A 51 -28.01 -10.52 9.26
C GLU A 51 -27.37 -10.95 7.93
N GLN A 52 -26.16 -11.52 7.98
CA GLN A 52 -25.41 -11.92 6.80
C GLN A 52 -25.45 -13.43 6.56
N SER A 53 -25.39 -13.79 5.28
CA SER A 53 -25.25 -15.19 4.85
C SER A 53 -23.78 -15.54 4.65
N TRP A 54 -23.44 -16.83 4.75
CA TRP A 54 -22.07 -17.29 4.51
C TRP A 54 -21.63 -16.99 3.07
N PRO A 55 -20.41 -16.43 2.88
CA PRO A 55 -19.91 -16.09 1.56
C PRO A 55 -19.73 -17.34 0.68
N THR A 56 -19.92 -17.17 -0.62
CA THR A 56 -19.67 -18.23 -1.61
C THR A 56 -18.18 -18.53 -1.73
N ALA A 57 -17.84 -19.73 -2.20
CA ALA A 57 -16.44 -20.15 -2.37
C ALA A 57 -15.56 -19.17 -3.18
N PRO A 58 -16.03 -18.55 -4.28
CA PRO A 58 -15.25 -17.54 -5.01
C PRO A 58 -14.92 -16.29 -4.17
N VAL A 59 -15.85 -15.86 -3.31
CA VAL A 59 -15.64 -14.71 -2.40
C VAL A 59 -14.57 -15.05 -1.38
N VAL A 60 -14.62 -16.26 -0.81
CA VAL A 60 -13.61 -16.74 0.14
C VAL A 60 -12.23 -16.78 -0.53
N TRP A 61 -12.13 -17.29 -1.77
CA TRP A 61 -10.85 -17.29 -2.51
C TRP A 61 -10.33 -15.89 -2.81
N THR A 62 -11.22 -14.97 -3.17
CA THR A 62 -10.86 -13.56 -3.42
C THR A 62 -10.33 -12.90 -2.15
N MET A 63 -10.99 -13.15 -1.01
CA MET A 63 -10.54 -12.68 0.30
C MET A 63 -9.19 -13.29 0.68
N ALA A 64 -8.99 -14.61 0.49
CA ALA A 64 -7.74 -15.28 0.76
C ALA A 64 -6.58 -14.69 -0.06
N TYR A 65 -6.80 -14.45 -1.36
CA TYR A 65 -5.83 -13.76 -2.21
C TYR A 65 -5.50 -12.35 -1.68
N HIS A 66 -6.52 -11.58 -1.29
CA HIS A 66 -6.34 -10.21 -0.79
C HIS A 66 -5.56 -10.16 0.54
N VAL A 67 -5.85 -11.08 1.45
CA VAL A 67 -5.16 -11.20 2.74
C VAL A 67 -3.72 -11.65 2.53
N LEU A 68 -3.49 -12.71 1.76
CA LEU A 68 -2.14 -13.28 1.64
C LEU A 68 -1.22 -12.42 0.77
N GLY A 69 -1.71 -11.92 -0.37
CA GLY A 69 -0.89 -11.14 -1.29
C GLY A 69 -0.70 -9.69 -0.82
N PRO A 70 -1.68 -8.80 -1.04
CA PRO A 70 -1.57 -7.39 -0.66
C PRO A 70 -1.32 -7.15 0.84
N MET A 71 -2.11 -7.77 1.72
CA MET A 71 -1.99 -7.45 3.15
C MET A 71 -0.73 -8.06 3.76
N VAL A 72 -0.51 -9.36 3.65
CA VAL A 72 0.65 -9.98 4.31
C VAL A 72 1.95 -9.73 3.55
N ILE A 73 2.03 -10.15 2.28
CA ILE A 73 3.30 -10.09 1.54
C ILE A 73 3.69 -8.64 1.24
N CYS A 74 2.83 -7.88 0.55
CA CYS A 74 3.21 -6.53 0.10
C CYS A 74 3.42 -5.57 1.28
N TYR A 75 2.61 -5.65 2.34
CA TYR A 75 2.80 -4.79 3.51
C TYR A 75 4.04 -5.17 4.34
N THR A 76 4.39 -6.47 4.41
CA THR A 76 5.67 -6.87 5.00
C THR A 76 6.84 -6.30 4.22
N LEU A 77 6.79 -6.35 2.87
CA LEU A 77 7.81 -5.72 2.03
C LEU A 77 7.86 -4.21 2.22
N TRP A 78 6.70 -3.56 2.41
CA TRP A 78 6.63 -2.13 2.72
C TRP A 78 7.33 -1.80 4.04
N THR A 79 7.06 -2.55 5.12
CA THR A 79 7.71 -2.31 6.41
C THR A 79 9.23 -2.53 6.35
N ILE A 80 9.70 -3.52 5.60
CA ILE A 80 11.13 -3.72 5.30
C ILE A 80 11.69 -2.51 4.55
N MET A 81 11.00 -2.05 3.51
CA MET A 81 11.43 -0.94 2.66
C MET A 81 11.55 0.36 3.45
N VAL A 82 10.53 0.69 4.25
CA VAL A 82 10.53 1.89 5.11
C VAL A 82 11.63 1.85 6.16
N GLY A 83 11.94 0.66 6.70
CA GLY A 83 13.04 0.46 7.65
C GLY A 83 14.43 0.58 7.02
N ARG A 84 14.60 0.25 5.73
CA ARG A 84 15.92 0.18 5.07
C ARG A 84 16.27 1.38 4.20
N LEU A 85 15.30 2.03 3.57
CA LEU A 85 15.55 3.15 2.64
C LEU A 85 15.39 4.51 3.31
N PRO A 86 16.02 5.59 2.82
CA PRO A 86 15.68 6.94 3.23
C PRO A 86 14.18 7.24 2.98
N ALA A 87 13.56 8.03 3.85
CA ALA A 87 12.12 8.31 3.78
C ALA A 87 11.68 8.85 2.40
N THR A 88 12.50 9.72 1.81
CA THR A 88 12.26 10.29 0.49
C THR A 88 12.22 9.22 -0.61
N VAL A 89 13.15 8.25 -0.58
CA VAL A 89 13.21 7.19 -1.60
C VAL A 89 12.00 6.26 -1.49
N ALA A 90 11.61 5.88 -0.26
CA ALA A 90 10.41 5.07 -0.02
C ALA A 90 9.11 5.80 -0.43
N ALA A 91 9.03 7.12 -0.22
CA ALA A 91 7.89 7.91 -0.66
C ALA A 91 7.79 7.98 -2.19
N ILE A 92 8.91 8.12 -2.89
CA ILE A 92 8.94 8.15 -4.36
C ILE A 92 8.62 6.77 -4.95
N SER A 93 9.11 5.69 -4.36
CA SER A 93 8.82 4.33 -4.86
C SER A 93 7.32 4.01 -4.81
N ALA A 94 6.57 4.58 -3.85
CA ALA A 94 5.12 4.44 -3.78
C ALA A 94 4.39 5.02 -5.01
N LEU A 95 4.99 5.98 -5.73
CA LEU A 95 4.45 6.52 -6.98
C LEU A 95 4.48 5.50 -8.13
N MET A 96 5.11 4.34 -7.96
CA MET A 96 5.00 3.23 -8.92
C MET A 96 3.71 2.44 -8.80
N ALA A 97 3.04 2.48 -7.65
CA ALA A 97 1.75 1.82 -7.46
C ALA A 97 0.69 2.25 -8.50
N PRO A 98 0.45 3.55 -8.78
CA PRO A 98 -0.52 3.95 -9.80
C PRO A 98 -0.13 3.52 -11.21
N VAL A 99 1.17 3.46 -11.53
CA VAL A 99 1.63 2.97 -12.85
C VAL A 99 1.29 1.50 -13.03
N VAL A 100 1.65 0.67 -12.05
CA VAL A 100 1.31 -0.77 -12.05
C VAL A 100 -0.20 -0.98 -12.03
N GLY A 101 -0.94 -0.15 -11.29
CA GLY A 101 -2.40 -0.22 -11.21
C GLY A 101 -3.09 0.02 -12.55
N VAL A 102 -2.72 1.09 -13.27
CA VAL A 102 -3.31 1.39 -14.60
C VAL A 102 -2.92 0.34 -15.62
N LEU A 103 -1.65 -0.11 -15.64
CA LEU A 103 -1.21 -1.18 -16.54
C LEU A 103 -1.96 -2.49 -16.27
N SER A 104 -2.12 -2.86 -14.99
CA SER A 104 -2.90 -4.04 -14.59
C SER A 104 -4.36 -3.93 -15.01
N ALA A 105 -4.98 -2.74 -14.88
CA ALA A 105 -6.35 -2.53 -15.34
C ALA A 105 -6.48 -2.75 -16.86
N ILE A 106 -5.57 -2.20 -17.66
CA ILE A 106 -5.59 -2.40 -19.11
C ILE A 106 -5.41 -3.89 -19.46
N LEU A 107 -4.46 -4.58 -18.83
CA LEU A 107 -4.12 -5.97 -19.15
C LEU A 107 -5.14 -6.99 -18.65
N LEU A 108 -5.63 -6.82 -17.42
CA LEU A 108 -6.49 -7.81 -16.75
C LEU A 108 -7.98 -7.51 -16.92
N LEU A 109 -8.37 -6.23 -16.96
CA LEU A 109 -9.76 -5.81 -17.09
C LEU A 109 -10.13 -5.41 -18.54
N GLY A 110 -9.14 -5.32 -19.45
CA GLY A 110 -9.38 -4.92 -20.85
C GLY A 110 -9.70 -3.43 -21.02
N ASP A 111 -9.32 -2.63 -20.03
CA ASP A 111 -9.60 -1.20 -19.98
C ASP A 111 -8.93 -0.46 -21.16
N PRO A 112 -9.62 0.45 -21.87
CA PRO A 112 -9.05 1.08 -23.06
C PRO A 112 -7.84 1.94 -22.71
N LEU A 113 -6.78 1.86 -23.52
CA LEU A 113 -5.62 2.73 -23.43
C LEU A 113 -5.93 4.07 -24.08
N THR A 114 -6.32 5.04 -23.25
CA THR A 114 -6.58 6.41 -23.71
C THR A 114 -5.32 7.26 -23.68
N TRP A 115 -5.29 8.33 -24.47
CA TRP A 115 -4.16 9.25 -24.49
C TRP A 115 -3.94 9.93 -23.12
N GLN A 116 -5.02 10.17 -22.35
CA GLN A 116 -4.91 10.72 -21.00
C GLN A 116 -4.13 9.78 -20.07
N LYS A 117 -4.41 8.46 -20.12
CA LYS A 117 -3.66 7.45 -19.34
C LYS A 117 -2.17 7.49 -19.70
N VAL A 118 -1.84 7.58 -20.99
CA VAL A 118 -0.45 7.67 -21.45
C VAL A 118 0.24 8.92 -20.87
N VAL A 119 -0.36 10.09 -21.03
CA VAL A 119 0.21 11.36 -20.53
C VAL A 119 0.40 11.32 -19.01
N SER A 120 -0.60 10.87 -18.26
CA SER A 120 -0.50 10.75 -16.80
C SER A 120 0.61 9.80 -16.36
N LEU A 121 0.73 8.63 -16.99
CA LEU A 121 1.79 7.67 -16.68
C LEU A 121 3.18 8.23 -17.01
N SER A 122 3.34 8.88 -18.16
CA SER A 122 4.58 9.53 -18.53
C SER A 122 4.99 10.61 -17.52
N MET A 123 4.05 11.44 -17.06
CA MET A 123 4.35 12.47 -16.05
C MET A 123 4.80 11.88 -14.71
N ILE A 124 4.17 10.78 -14.26
CA ILE A 124 4.59 10.08 -13.03
C ILE A 124 6.01 9.53 -13.18
N LEU A 125 6.30 8.87 -14.32
CA LEU A 125 7.62 8.33 -14.60
C LEU A 125 8.70 9.41 -14.67
N ILE A 126 8.41 10.56 -15.30
CA ILE A 126 9.32 11.71 -15.34
C ILE A 126 9.58 12.25 -13.93
N SER A 127 8.54 12.40 -13.11
CA SER A 127 8.68 12.86 -11.71
C SER A 127 9.61 11.96 -10.91
N ILE A 128 9.43 10.64 -11.01
CA ILE A 128 10.29 9.66 -10.33
C ILE A 128 11.72 9.75 -10.86
N ALA A 129 11.89 9.78 -12.18
CA ALA A 129 13.19 9.84 -12.82
C ALA A 129 13.97 11.11 -12.44
N LEU A 130 13.29 12.27 -12.30
CA LEU A 130 13.89 13.53 -11.86
C LEU A 130 14.25 13.50 -10.37
N THR A 131 13.40 12.92 -9.53
CA THR A 131 13.60 12.95 -8.07
C THR A 131 14.66 11.96 -7.60
N LEU A 132 14.80 10.82 -8.29
CA LEU A 132 15.83 9.82 -8.00
C LEU A 132 17.20 10.11 -8.65
N ARG A 133 17.36 11.22 -9.39
CA ARG A 133 18.67 11.56 -9.95
C ARG A 133 19.68 11.77 -8.82
N PRO A 134 20.86 11.10 -8.87
CA PRO A 134 21.93 11.38 -7.93
C PRO A 134 22.29 12.86 -7.98
N LYS A 135 22.34 13.54 -6.82
CA LYS A 135 22.94 14.88 -6.77
C LYS A 135 24.42 14.73 -7.16
N ALA A 136 24.85 15.45 -8.20
CA ALA A 136 26.26 15.52 -8.56
C ALA A 136 27.05 15.94 -7.32
N THR A 137 27.94 15.07 -6.86
CA THR A 137 28.86 15.40 -5.77
C THR A 137 29.78 16.51 -6.30
N PRO A 138 29.86 17.69 -5.66
CA PRO A 138 30.83 18.69 -6.06
C PRO A 138 32.22 18.06 -5.86
N ALA A 139 33.02 18.01 -6.91
CA ALA A 139 34.43 17.64 -6.80
C ALA A 139 35.10 18.66 -5.87
N LYS A 140 35.74 18.16 -4.80
CA LYS A 140 36.64 18.96 -3.96
C LYS A 140 37.99 19.09 -4.63
#